data_AF-A0A6G8CPX9-F1
#
_entry.id   AF-A0A6G8CPX9-F1
#
_cell.length_a   1.000
_cell.length_b   1.000
_cell.length_c   1.000
_cell.angle_alpha   90.00
_cell.angle_beta   90.00
_cell.angle_gamma   90.00
#
_symmetry.space_group_name_H-M   'P 1'
#
loop_
_entity.id
_entity.type
_entity.pdbx_description
1 polymer ?
#
loop_
_entity_poly.entity_id
_entity_poly.type
_entity_poly.pdbx_seq_one_letter_code
_entity_poly.pdbx_strand_id
1 'polypeptide(L)'
;MDYAKLPRPFQGALHVTPDEFTLEATRLIVHADKVSFEFSGADGNNGPFDVSGSAQKTGNGTFLAQSVEPKYKTSIACPVGTIEFLVVDIRDDEAGEAEYDQCRVEGVWREPTEQWAFSGTLRAFISVR
;
A
#
# COMPACT_ATOMS: atom_id res chain seq x y z
N MET A 1 1.25 11.21 -25.75
CA MET A 1 2.25 11.98 -24.97
C MET A 1 2.73 11.06 -23.86
N ASP A 2 4.00 10.64 -23.94
CA ASP A 2 4.65 9.84 -22.91
C ASP A 2 4.96 10.74 -21.72
N TYR A 3 3.97 10.90 -20.85
CA TYR A 3 4.21 11.36 -19.50
C TYR A 3 5.10 10.29 -18.86
N ALA A 4 6.40 10.54 -18.76
CA ALA A 4 7.19 9.90 -17.71
C ALA A 4 6.45 10.20 -16.41
N LYS A 5 5.59 9.26 -15.98
CA LYS A 5 4.57 9.47 -14.96
C LYS A 5 5.30 9.86 -13.69
N LEU A 6 5.25 11.15 -13.36
CA LEU A 6 5.84 11.66 -12.15
C LEU A 6 5.31 10.83 -10.97
N PRO A 7 6.15 10.55 -9.96
CA PRO A 7 5.74 9.78 -8.81
C PRO A 7 4.53 10.45 -8.16
N ARG A 8 3.43 9.70 -7.96
CA ARG A 8 2.22 10.24 -7.31
C ARG A 8 2.08 9.66 -5.90
N PRO A 9 2.11 10.50 -4.85
CA PRO A 9 1.98 10.05 -3.47
C PRO A 9 0.50 10.09 -3.02
N PHE A 10 0.09 9.09 -2.25
CA PHE A 10 -1.25 8.89 -1.72
C PHE A 10 -1.21 8.47 -0.24
N GLN A 11 -2.32 8.66 0.46
CA GLN A 11 -2.52 8.21 1.84
C GLN A 11 -3.99 7.89 2.12
N GLY A 12 -4.25 7.09 3.16
CA GLY A 12 -5.60 6.78 3.65
C GLY A 12 -5.75 5.35 4.15
N ALA A 13 -6.95 5.04 4.65
CA ALA A 13 -7.26 3.74 5.22
C ALA A 13 -7.38 2.64 4.15
N LEU A 14 -6.94 1.43 4.51
CA LEU A 14 -7.13 0.19 3.76
C LEU A 14 -7.96 -0.77 4.62
N HIS A 15 -9.02 -1.32 4.05
CA HIS A 15 -9.83 -2.33 4.71
C HIS A 15 -9.22 -3.70 4.42
N VAL A 16 -9.10 -4.54 5.45
CA VAL A 16 -8.53 -5.88 5.37
C VAL A 16 -9.65 -6.88 5.54
N THR A 17 -9.73 -7.95 4.76
CA THR A 17 -10.74 -9.01 4.92
C THR A 17 -10.07 -10.31 5.39
N PRO A 18 -10.54 -10.95 6.48
CA PRO A 18 -11.81 -10.71 7.19
C PRO A 18 -11.72 -9.81 8.44
N ASP A 19 -11.10 -8.62 8.35
CA ASP A 19 -10.92 -7.67 9.46
C ASP A 19 -10.01 -8.15 10.61
N GLU A 20 -9.09 -9.08 10.33
CA GLU A 20 -8.12 -9.61 11.32
C GLU A 20 -7.11 -8.57 11.80
N PHE A 21 -6.85 -7.52 11.01
CA PHE A 21 -6.00 -6.41 11.38
C PHE A 21 -6.41 -5.13 10.66
N THR A 22 -5.96 -3.99 11.18
CA THR A 22 -6.16 -2.68 10.55
C THR A 22 -4.93 -2.28 9.76
N LEU A 23 -5.13 -1.63 8.61
CA LEU A 23 -4.04 -1.14 7.76
C LEU A 23 -4.35 0.27 7.26
N GLU A 24 -3.39 1.17 7.36
CA GLU A 24 -3.47 2.52 6.81
C GLU A 24 -2.24 2.77 5.95
N ALA A 25 -2.48 3.23 4.73
CA ALA A 25 -1.42 3.78 3.90
C ALA A 25 -1.04 5.17 4.40
N THR A 26 0.01 5.26 5.23
CA THR A 26 0.59 6.55 5.64
C THR A 26 1.30 7.21 4.47
N ARG A 27 1.85 6.40 3.56
CA ARG A 27 2.39 6.86 2.28
C ARG A 27 2.36 5.77 1.23
N LEU A 28 1.87 6.07 0.03
CA LEU A 28 1.93 5.18 -1.12
C LEU A 28 2.32 5.97 -2.36
N ILE A 29 3.49 5.69 -2.94
CA ILE A 29 4.03 6.41 -4.10
C ILE A 29 3.97 5.50 -5.32
N VAL A 30 3.14 5.85 -6.29
CA VAL A 30 2.98 5.11 -7.54
C VAL A 30 3.90 5.69 -8.62
N HIS A 31 4.71 4.82 -9.22
CA HIS A 31 5.52 5.07 -10.41
C HIS A 31 5.06 4.16 -11.56
N ALA A 32 5.68 4.32 -12.75
CA ALA A 32 5.35 3.51 -13.93
C ALA A 32 5.64 2.00 -13.76
N ASP A 33 6.69 1.66 -13.02
CA ASP A 33 7.25 0.32 -12.85
C ASP A 33 7.40 -0.11 -11.37
N LYS A 34 7.02 0.76 -10.43
CA LYS A 34 7.20 0.53 -8.99
C LYS A 34 6.10 1.18 -8.16
N VAL A 35 5.75 0.55 -7.05
CA VAL A 35 4.97 1.17 -5.96
C VAL A 35 5.83 1.16 -4.71
N SER A 36 6.16 2.32 -4.16
CA SER A 36 6.76 2.42 -2.82
C SER A 36 5.66 2.63 -1.79
N PHE A 37 5.77 2.01 -0.62
CA PHE A 37 4.72 2.13 0.40
C PHE A 37 5.29 2.20 1.81
N GLU A 38 4.55 2.89 2.66
CA GLU A 38 4.66 2.96 4.11
C GLU A 38 3.25 2.78 4.66
N PHE A 39 3.06 1.71 5.42
CA PHE A 39 1.81 1.35 6.06
C PHE A 39 1.98 1.32 7.57
N SER A 40 0.93 1.69 8.29
CA SER A 40 0.81 1.47 9.73
C SER A 40 -0.40 0.59 9.99
N GLY A 41 -0.32 -0.31 10.96
CA GLY A 41 -1.41 -1.22 11.29
C GLY A 41 -1.36 -1.74 12.72
N ALA A 42 -2.37 -2.52 13.08
CA ALA A 42 -2.43 -3.25 14.35
C ALA A 42 -3.11 -4.61 14.13
N ASP A 43 -2.51 -5.68 14.66
CA ASP A 43 -3.06 -7.04 14.60
C ASP A 43 -4.29 -7.24 15.51
N GLY A 44 -4.92 -8.42 15.45
CA GLY A 44 -6.08 -8.77 16.28
C GLY A 44 -5.82 -8.74 17.80
N ASN A 45 -4.56 -8.70 18.25
CA ASN A 45 -4.17 -8.52 19.66
C ASN A 45 -3.84 -7.05 20.01
N ASN A 46 -4.12 -6.11 19.11
CA ASN A 46 -3.73 -4.70 19.19
C ASN A 46 -2.21 -4.48 19.23
N GLY A 47 -1.42 -5.37 18.63
CA GLY A 47 0.02 -5.18 18.45
C GLY A 47 0.28 -4.20 17.31
N PRO A 48 0.72 -2.95 17.56
CA PRO A 48 0.94 -1.98 16.49
C PRO A 48 2.23 -2.30 15.74
N PHE A 49 2.18 -2.18 14.42
CA PHE A 49 3.31 -2.39 13.53
C PHE A 49 3.37 -1.33 12.43
N ASP A 50 4.58 -1.11 11.92
CA ASP A 50 4.82 -0.32 10.72
C ASP A 50 5.47 -1.21 9.65
N VAL A 51 5.10 -1.01 8.39
CA VAL A 51 5.59 -1.76 7.25
C VAL A 51 6.04 -0.77 6.18
N SER A 52 7.24 -0.94 5.64
CA SER A 52 7.67 -0.14 4.51
C SER A 52 8.47 -0.97 3.51
N GLY A 53 8.33 -0.62 2.24
CA GLY A 53 8.95 -1.37 1.17
C GLY A 53 8.65 -0.80 -0.21
N SER A 54 9.02 -1.57 -1.23
CA SER A 54 8.67 -1.26 -2.61
C SER A 54 8.32 -2.52 -3.36
N ALA A 55 7.25 -2.46 -4.14
CA ALA A 55 6.81 -3.50 -5.05
C ALA A 55 7.22 -3.17 -6.48
N GLN A 56 7.83 -4.14 -7.18
CA GLN A 56 8.21 -4.02 -8.59
C GLN A 56 7.07 -4.51 -9.48
N LYS A 57 6.86 -3.84 -10.62
CA LYS A 57 5.88 -4.26 -11.61
C LYS A 57 6.31 -5.57 -12.27
N THR A 58 5.39 -6.51 -12.33
CA THR A 58 5.58 -7.81 -12.95
C THR A 58 5.13 -7.81 -14.41
N GLY A 59 5.50 -8.83 -15.18
CA GLY A 59 5.12 -8.97 -16.59
C GLY A 59 3.61 -9.14 -16.83
N ASN A 60 2.84 -9.55 -15.82
CA ASN A 60 1.38 -9.65 -15.87
C ASN A 60 0.66 -8.38 -15.36
N GLY A 61 1.40 -7.30 -15.08
CA GLY A 61 0.82 -6.00 -14.72
C GLY A 61 0.46 -5.83 -13.25
N THR A 62 0.79 -6.78 -12.38
CA THR A 62 0.69 -6.64 -10.91
C THR A 62 1.97 -6.01 -10.34
N PHE A 63 2.01 -5.74 -9.03
CA PHE A 63 3.24 -5.34 -8.34
C PHE A 63 3.53 -6.26 -7.18
N LEU A 64 4.78 -6.70 -7.05
CA LEU A 64 5.20 -7.64 -6.01
C LEU A 64 6.33 -7.06 -5.14
N ALA A 65 6.15 -7.10 -3.82
CA ALA A 65 7.20 -6.84 -2.84
C ALA A 65 7.62 -8.12 -2.13
N GLN A 66 8.93 -8.35 -2.02
CA GLN A 66 9.53 -9.51 -1.36
C GLN A 66 10.29 -9.09 -0.10
N SER A 67 10.33 -9.97 0.90
CA SER A 67 11.08 -9.78 2.15
C SER A 67 10.69 -8.50 2.91
N VAL A 68 9.38 -8.21 2.95
CA VAL A 68 8.84 -7.07 3.69
C VAL A 68 8.46 -7.55 5.08
N GLU A 69 9.21 -7.11 6.08
CA GLU A 69 9.00 -7.50 7.47
C GLU A 69 8.27 -6.38 8.22
N PRO A 70 7.13 -6.69 8.88
CA PRO A 70 6.47 -5.75 9.77
C PRO A 70 7.37 -5.45 10.97
N LYS A 71 7.59 -4.16 11.21
CA LYS A 71 8.29 -3.65 12.40
C LYS A 71 7.28 -3.44 13.51
N TYR A 72 7.07 -4.49 14.27
CA TYR A 72 6.25 -4.42 15.47
C TYR A 72 6.91 -3.54 16.53
N LYS A 73 6.10 -2.77 17.25
CA LYS A 73 6.55 -1.98 18.42
C LYS A 73 6.57 -2.85 19.68
N THR A 74 6.91 -4.12 19.52
CA THR A 74 7.06 -5.13 20.58
C THR A 74 8.35 -5.93 20.37
N SER A 75 8.81 -6.63 21.40
CA SER A 75 10.02 -7.47 21.38
C SER A 75 9.79 -8.88 20.82
N ILE A 76 8.57 -9.19 20.36
CA ILE A 76 8.19 -10.49 19.81
C ILE A 76 8.54 -10.54 18.33
N ALA A 77 9.21 -11.60 17.90
CA ALA A 77 9.48 -11.85 16.49
C ALA A 77 8.16 -12.18 15.77
N CYS A 78 7.89 -11.44 14.70
CA CYS A 78 6.66 -11.54 13.91
C CYS A 78 6.99 -11.92 12.46
N PRO A 79 6.04 -12.52 11.72
CA PRO A 79 6.30 -13.20 10.46
C PRO A 79 6.79 -12.29 9.32
N VAL A 80 7.54 -12.90 8.38
CA VAL A 80 7.93 -12.28 7.11
C VAL A 80 6.77 -12.38 6.13
N GLY A 81 6.32 -11.23 5.62
CA GLY A 81 5.22 -11.14 4.66
C GLY A 81 5.67 -10.85 3.23
N THR A 82 4.82 -11.18 2.27
CA THR A 82 4.85 -10.62 0.91
C THR A 82 3.59 -9.83 0.66
N ILE A 83 3.72 -8.69 -0.02
CA ILE A 83 2.58 -7.85 -0.40
C ILE A 83 2.48 -7.88 -1.92
N GLU A 84 1.32 -8.32 -2.40
CA GLU A 84 0.96 -8.35 -3.81
C GLU A 84 -0.11 -7.30 -4.08
N PHE A 85 0.18 -6.33 -4.95
CA PHE A 85 -0.82 -5.37 -5.43
C PHE A 85 -1.48 -5.92 -6.69
N LEU A 86 -2.78 -6.13 -6.63
CA LEU A 86 -3.60 -6.67 -7.72
C LEU A 86 -4.20 -5.56 -8.59
N VAL A 87 -4.64 -4.46 -7.97
CA VAL A 87 -5.19 -3.30 -8.65
C VAL A 87 -4.51 -2.05 -8.10
N VAL A 88 -3.98 -1.23 -8.99
CA VAL A 88 -3.52 0.14 -8.70
C VAL A 88 -4.06 1.02 -9.83
N ASP A 89 -5.18 1.67 -9.56
CA ASP A 89 -5.88 2.54 -10.51
C ASP A 89 -5.85 3.98 -9.99
N ILE A 90 -5.31 4.89 -10.78
CA ILE A 90 -5.31 6.32 -10.48
C ILE A 90 -6.35 6.97 -11.37
N ARG A 91 -7.35 7.58 -10.74
CA ARG A 91 -8.35 8.41 -11.43
C ARG A 91 -7.95 9.86 -11.24
N ASP A 92 -7.66 10.50 -12.36
CA ASP A 92 -7.43 11.93 -12.42
C ASP A 92 -8.80 12.61 -12.41
N ASP A 93 -8.97 13.63 -11.57
CA ASP A 93 -10.04 14.60 -11.80
C ASP A 93 -9.60 15.47 -12.99
N GLU A 94 -10.45 15.65 -14.00
CA GLU A 94 -10.11 16.32 -15.27
C GLU A 94 -9.61 17.77 -15.08
N ALA A 95 -9.75 18.31 -13.87
CA ALA A 95 -9.27 19.62 -13.44
C ALA A 95 -7.73 19.75 -13.33
N GLY A 96 -6.96 18.65 -13.36
CA GLY A 96 -5.49 18.70 -13.38
C GLY A 96 -4.84 19.17 -12.07
N GLU A 97 -5.61 19.30 -10.99
CA GLU A 97 -5.12 19.59 -9.65
C GLU A 97 -4.93 18.29 -8.86
N ALA A 98 -3.70 18.00 -8.46
CA ALA A 98 -3.34 16.80 -7.71
C ALA A 98 -4.08 16.67 -6.36
N GLU A 99 -4.75 17.72 -5.88
CA GLU A 99 -5.54 17.73 -4.65
C GLU A 99 -6.75 16.79 -4.70
N TYR A 100 -7.24 16.45 -5.90
CA TYR A 100 -8.45 15.63 -6.08
C TYR A 100 -8.18 14.23 -6.65
N ASP A 101 -6.92 13.87 -6.90
CA ASP A 101 -6.58 12.53 -7.40
C ASP A 101 -7.01 11.45 -6.40
N GLN A 102 -7.65 10.40 -6.94
CA GLN A 102 -8.00 9.20 -6.18
C GLN A 102 -7.19 8.00 -6.66
N CYS A 103 -6.64 7.24 -5.73
CA CYS A 103 -5.98 5.98 -6.03
C CYS A 103 -6.76 4.82 -5.42
N ARG A 104 -7.35 3.97 -6.27
CA ARG A 104 -7.91 2.69 -5.83
C ARG A 104 -6.81 1.65 -5.79
N VAL A 105 -6.64 1.04 -4.63
CA VAL A 105 -5.66 -0.01 -4.39
C VAL A 105 -6.36 -1.27 -3.92
N GLU A 106 -5.98 -2.41 -4.47
CA GLU A 106 -6.38 -3.74 -4.00
C GLU A 106 -5.16 -4.64 -4.00
N GLY A 107 -5.07 -5.52 -3.00
CA GLY A 107 -3.94 -6.42 -2.89
C GLY A 107 -4.16 -7.54 -1.87
N VAL A 108 -3.10 -8.30 -1.67
CA VAL A 108 -3.05 -9.41 -0.72
C VAL A 108 -1.77 -9.30 0.09
N TRP A 109 -1.90 -9.34 1.41
CA TRP A 109 -0.80 -9.65 2.31
C TRP A 109 -0.75 -11.16 2.49
N ARG A 110 0.40 -11.77 2.21
CA ARG A 110 0.62 -13.22 2.38
C ARG A 110 1.73 -13.47 3.38
N GLU A 111 1.40 -14.28 4.37
CA GLU A 111 2.33 -14.89 5.32
C GLU A 111 2.45 -16.39 5.03
N PRO A 112 3.39 -17.11 5.67
CA PRO A 112 3.57 -18.55 5.44
C PRO A 112 2.29 -19.38 5.68
N THR A 113 1.45 -18.96 6.63
CA THR A 113 0.26 -19.71 7.06
C THR A 113 -1.07 -19.03 6.71
N GLU A 114 -1.05 -17.73 6.43
CA GLU A 114 -2.26 -16.91 6.32
C GLU A 114 -2.18 -15.92 5.15
N GLN A 115 -3.35 -15.52 4.66
CA GLN A 115 -3.45 -14.49 3.64
C GLN A 115 -4.64 -13.58 3.94
N TRP A 116 -4.46 -12.29 3.68
CA TRP A 116 -5.49 -11.29 3.90
C TRP A 116 -5.58 -10.37 2.69
N ALA A 117 -6.77 -10.29 2.11
CA ALA A 117 -7.04 -9.31 1.06
C ALA A 117 -7.16 -7.93 1.70
N PHE A 118 -6.65 -6.90 1.04
CA PHE A 118 -6.86 -5.52 1.43
C PHE A 118 -7.34 -4.67 0.25
N SER A 119 -8.13 -3.65 0.52
CA SER A 119 -8.59 -2.70 -0.49
C SER A 119 -8.90 -1.32 0.09
N GLY A 120 -8.82 -0.28 -0.74
CA GLY A 120 -9.19 1.07 -0.33
C GLY A 120 -9.10 2.08 -1.46
N THR A 121 -9.73 3.23 -1.23
CA THR A 121 -9.59 4.42 -2.06
C THR A 121 -8.79 5.45 -1.29
N LEU A 122 -7.59 5.75 -1.76
CA LEU A 122 -6.65 6.67 -1.16
C LEU A 122 -6.78 8.05 -1.79
N ARG A 123 -6.52 9.08 -0.99
CA ARG A 123 -6.45 10.48 -1.44
C ARG A 123 -5.01 10.87 -1.71
N ALA A 124 -4.82 11.86 -2.58
CA ALA A 124 -3.50 12.43 -2.80
C ALA A 124 -2.83 12.88 -1.49
N PHE A 125 -1.53 12.64 -1.40
CA PHE A 125 -0.73 13.12 -0.28
C PHE A 125 -0.32 14.57 -0.54
N ILE A 126 -0.84 15.47 0.29
CA ILE A 126 -0.50 16.88 0.26
C ILE A 126 0.60 17.10 1.30
N SER A 127 1.84 17.31 0.82
CA SER A 127 2.92 17.74 1.71
C SER A 127 2.62 19.16 2.17
N VAL A 128 2.22 19.33 3.42
CA VAL A 128 2.11 20.66 4.03
C VAL A 128 3.51 21.28 4.00
N ARG A 129 3.66 22.37 3.25
CA ARG A 129 4.90 23.15 3.15
C ARG A 129 5.08 24.06 4.37
#